data_AF-A0A949GC66-F1
#
_entry.id   AF-A0A949GC66-F1
#
_cell.length_a   1.000
_cell.length_b   1.000
_cell.length_c   1.000
_cell.angle_alpha   90.00
_cell.angle_beta   90.00
_cell.angle_gamma   90.00
#
_symmetry.space_group_name_H-M   'P 1'
#
loop_
_entity.id
_entity.type
_entity.pdbx_description
1 polymer ?
#
loop_
_entity_poly.entity_id
_entity_poly.type
_entity_poly.pdbx_seq_one_letter_code
_entity_poly.pdbx_strand_id
1 'polypeptide(L)'
;MPAVVWANEPVDRCADMRLDEAVAPRIGYALTQLKAEGTAIPDSRVSMQPRLAGLRGPNVTFIGRSVRQAVMRGQASPQELWQGARWNNADIKCSHATYALPFTQRFMWKTTFENSLGLTTYYPRVLARSRLLVAGLMTQPFGFTVGASAAIPLYTNTETLMHIADPRPPVRRDIDDFDNGISAENLFLSWHATPLTDLHIGITGGLLEGMYGGYGAEFVYRPYGSPFWVGGDGWKVWRRDPDSTAAMKLTDGSRFTGQVRVGYDMPDTRFSTSLAAGRYLGGDKGATLKLSQGFGEASRIEASVTWSGREEVIGFTHNAHFAPIFRIVVPLGTMGGGHHSIDTSIRQVGRDSGQALERPTPIESMTEVFSAREIARHWPDLF
;
A
#
# COMPACT_ATOMS: atom_id res chain seq x y z
N MET A 1 -42.63 17.03 -30.31
CA MET A 1 -42.11 16.71 -28.96
C MET A 1 -41.48 15.33 -29.06
N PRO A 2 -40.15 15.15 -28.96
CA PRO A 2 -39.60 13.80 -28.91
C PRO A 2 -39.93 13.22 -27.52
N ALA A 3 -40.49 12.01 -27.51
CA ALA A 3 -40.78 11.28 -26.30
C ALA A 3 -39.49 11.04 -25.52
N VAL A 4 -39.44 11.52 -24.27
CA VAL A 4 -38.41 11.14 -23.31
C VAL A 4 -38.61 9.66 -23.03
N VAL A 5 -37.79 8.82 -23.66
CA VAL A 5 -37.69 7.41 -23.30
C VAL A 5 -37.08 7.37 -21.91
N TRP A 6 -37.92 7.16 -20.90
CA TRP A 6 -37.45 6.85 -19.55
C TRP A 6 -36.73 5.51 -19.64
N ALA A 7 -35.40 5.54 -19.72
CA ALA A 7 -34.60 4.34 -19.66
C ALA A 7 -34.85 3.68 -18.30
N ASN A 8 -35.64 2.60 -18.29
CA ASN A 8 -35.87 1.77 -17.11
C ASN A 8 -34.69 0.80 -16.87
N GLU A 9 -33.66 0.86 -17.72
CA GLU A 9 -32.48 0.03 -17.61
C GLU A 9 -31.59 0.47 -16.45
N PRO A 10 -31.09 -0.48 -15.65
CA PRO A 10 -30.19 -0.19 -14.55
C PRO A 10 -28.87 0.41 -15.06
N VAL A 11 -28.34 1.38 -14.32
CA VAL A 11 -27.03 1.98 -14.63
C VAL A 11 -25.97 1.27 -13.80
N ASP A 12 -25.15 0.45 -14.44
CA ASP A 12 -23.99 -0.19 -13.82
C ASP A 12 -22.70 0.47 -14.34
N ARG A 13 -21.82 0.92 -13.44
CA ARG A 13 -20.57 1.64 -13.76
C ARG A 13 -19.38 1.18 -12.92
N CYS A 14 -18.20 1.16 -13.53
CA CYS A 14 -16.94 0.99 -12.83
C CYS A 14 -16.31 2.35 -12.52
N ALA A 15 -15.74 2.48 -11.33
CA ALA A 15 -15.01 3.65 -10.89
C ALA A 15 -13.54 3.30 -10.67
N ASP A 16 -12.71 3.49 -11.71
CA ASP A 16 -11.26 3.24 -11.60
C ASP A 16 -10.62 4.29 -10.69
N MET A 17 -9.88 3.84 -9.68
CA MET A 17 -9.27 4.64 -8.63
C MET A 17 -7.77 4.82 -8.86
N ARG A 18 -7.24 5.92 -8.35
CA ARG A 18 -5.80 6.09 -8.13
C ARG A 18 -5.37 5.40 -6.83
N LEU A 19 -4.07 5.11 -6.68
CA LEU A 19 -3.53 4.45 -5.46
C LEU A 19 -3.60 5.33 -4.20
N ASP A 20 -3.79 6.64 -4.37
CA ASP A 20 -3.93 7.64 -3.31
C ASP A 20 -5.39 8.04 -3.03
N GLU A 21 -6.36 7.48 -3.75
CA GLU A 21 -7.77 7.83 -3.60
C GLU A 21 -8.52 6.91 -2.64
N ALA A 22 -9.45 7.49 -1.88
CA ALA A 22 -10.44 6.74 -1.13
C ALA A 22 -11.64 6.37 -2.01
N VAL A 23 -12.31 5.26 -1.69
CA VAL A 23 -13.44 4.73 -2.46
C VAL A 23 -14.61 5.70 -2.52
N ALA A 24 -15.00 6.30 -1.40
CA ALA A 24 -16.19 7.15 -1.32
C ALA A 24 -16.07 8.41 -2.20
N PRO A 25 -15.05 9.27 -2.08
CA PRO A 25 -14.87 10.41 -3.00
C PRO A 25 -14.88 10.01 -4.48
N ARG A 26 -14.31 8.84 -4.80
CA ARG A 26 -14.28 8.35 -6.18
C ARG A 26 -15.66 7.93 -6.69
N ILE A 27 -16.46 7.26 -5.86
CA ILE A 27 -17.87 6.97 -6.16
C ILE A 27 -18.64 8.28 -6.37
N GLY A 28 -18.41 9.26 -5.50
CA GLY A 28 -18.90 10.63 -5.63
C GLY A 28 -18.65 11.27 -6.99
N TYR A 29 -17.38 11.29 -7.37
CA TYR A 29 -16.96 11.77 -8.68
C TYR A 29 -17.63 11.00 -9.83
N ALA A 30 -17.70 9.67 -9.76
CA ALA A 30 -18.37 8.86 -10.78
C ALA A 30 -19.87 9.18 -10.87
N LEU A 31 -20.54 9.45 -9.74
CA LEU A 31 -21.95 9.85 -9.70
C LEU A 31 -22.14 11.21 -10.37
N THR A 32 -21.27 12.18 -10.11
CA THR A 32 -21.35 13.51 -10.74
C THR A 32 -21.07 13.48 -12.25
N GLN A 33 -20.23 12.55 -12.72
CA GLN A 33 -19.99 12.35 -14.15
C GLN A 33 -21.23 11.87 -14.92
N LEU A 34 -22.12 11.09 -14.29
CA LEU A 34 -23.39 10.68 -14.92
C LEU A 34 -24.22 11.90 -15.38
N LYS A 35 -24.19 12.99 -14.62
CA LYS A 35 -24.84 14.27 -14.97
C LYS A 35 -24.11 14.97 -16.11
N ALA A 36 -22.78 15.04 -16.06
CA ALA A 36 -21.98 15.70 -17.09
C ALA A 36 -22.16 15.05 -18.47
N GLU A 37 -22.31 13.72 -18.52
CA GLU A 37 -22.53 12.95 -19.74
C GLU A 37 -24.00 12.98 -20.22
N GLY A 38 -24.92 13.59 -19.47
CA GLY A 38 -26.34 13.57 -19.77
C GLY A 38 -26.98 12.17 -19.67
N THR A 39 -26.36 11.25 -18.90
CA THR A 39 -26.89 9.89 -18.72
C THR A 39 -28.23 9.95 -17.98
N ALA A 40 -29.26 9.32 -18.55
CA ALA A 40 -30.57 9.19 -17.90
C ALA A 40 -30.46 8.28 -16.66
N ILE A 41 -30.60 8.87 -15.47
CA ILE A 41 -30.55 8.12 -14.20
C ILE A 41 -31.96 7.50 -13.96
N PRO A 42 -32.11 6.17 -13.96
CA PRO A 42 -33.39 5.50 -13.75
C PRO A 42 -33.88 5.70 -12.30
N ASP A 43 -35.16 5.45 -12.03
CA ASP A 43 -35.67 5.41 -10.64
C ASP A 43 -35.31 4.11 -9.91
N SER A 44 -35.00 3.05 -10.67
CA SER A 44 -34.78 1.69 -10.17
C SER A 44 -33.47 1.54 -9.40
N ARG A 45 -32.34 1.39 -10.09
CA ARG A 45 -31.03 1.18 -9.45
C ARG A 45 -29.89 1.82 -10.24
N VAL A 46 -28.90 2.30 -9.48
CA VAL A 46 -27.59 2.72 -9.97
C VAL A 46 -26.55 1.95 -9.17
N SER A 47 -25.69 1.18 -9.83
CA SER A 47 -24.63 0.41 -9.18
C SER A 47 -23.25 0.89 -9.59
N MET A 48 -22.35 0.95 -8.61
CA MET A 48 -20.96 1.35 -8.81
C MET A 48 -20.01 0.35 -8.20
N GLN A 49 -18.98 0.00 -8.96
CA GLN A 49 -17.91 -0.85 -8.47
C GLN A 49 -16.57 -0.13 -8.54
N PRO A 50 -15.92 0.14 -7.39
CA PRO A 50 -14.59 0.71 -7.37
C PRO A 50 -13.58 -0.33 -7.84
N ARG A 51 -12.59 0.11 -8.61
CA ARG A 51 -11.49 -0.73 -9.09
C ARG A 51 -10.17 -0.01 -8.87
N LEU A 52 -9.15 -0.73 -8.42
CA LEU A 52 -7.83 -0.17 -8.15
C LEU A 52 -6.77 -1.06 -8.78
N ALA A 53 -6.11 -0.58 -9.83
CA ALA A 53 -5.01 -1.31 -10.47
C ALA A 53 -5.34 -2.80 -10.76
N GLY A 54 -6.56 -3.11 -11.24
CA GLY A 54 -7.02 -4.48 -11.52
C GLY A 54 -7.68 -5.22 -10.34
N LEU A 55 -7.52 -4.69 -9.12
CA LEU A 55 -8.27 -5.14 -7.96
C LEU A 55 -9.71 -4.63 -8.03
N ARG A 56 -10.64 -5.47 -7.58
CA ARG A 56 -12.08 -5.19 -7.59
C ARG A 56 -12.57 -5.01 -6.17
N GLY A 57 -13.13 -3.85 -5.87
CA GLY A 57 -13.77 -3.60 -4.58
C GLY A 57 -15.24 -4.04 -4.54
N PRO A 58 -15.90 -3.82 -3.39
CA PRO A 58 -17.31 -4.14 -3.19
C PRO A 58 -18.19 -3.24 -4.08
N ASN A 59 -19.22 -3.82 -4.67
CA ASN A 59 -20.23 -3.11 -5.44
C ASN A 59 -21.23 -2.44 -4.49
N VAL A 60 -21.48 -1.15 -4.72
CA VAL A 60 -22.55 -0.41 -4.06
C VAL A 60 -23.71 -0.21 -5.03
N THR A 61 -24.92 -0.55 -4.58
CA THR A 61 -26.16 -0.28 -5.32
C THR A 61 -26.97 0.77 -4.57
N PHE A 62 -27.32 1.84 -5.28
CA PHE A 62 -28.17 2.91 -4.80
C PHE A 62 -29.56 2.84 -5.42
N ILE A 63 -30.54 3.39 -4.70
CA ILE A 63 -31.86 3.68 -5.26
C ILE A 63 -31.71 4.84 -6.25
N GLY A 64 -32.09 4.63 -7.50
CA GLY A 64 -31.80 5.58 -8.59
C GLY A 64 -32.44 6.96 -8.38
N ARG A 65 -33.65 7.02 -7.79
CA ARG A 65 -34.30 8.28 -7.39
C ARG A 65 -33.44 9.13 -6.45
N SER A 66 -32.76 8.49 -5.48
CA SER A 66 -31.94 9.17 -4.47
C SER A 66 -30.67 9.72 -5.11
N VAL A 67 -30.04 8.96 -6.02
CA VAL A 67 -28.90 9.45 -6.82
C VAL A 67 -29.31 10.65 -7.67
N ARG A 68 -30.48 10.60 -8.32
CA ARG A 68 -30.97 11.71 -9.13
C ARG A 68 -31.18 12.97 -8.30
N GLN A 69 -31.76 12.85 -7.11
CA GLN A 69 -31.92 13.97 -6.18
C GLN A 69 -30.58 14.54 -5.71
N ALA A 70 -29.62 13.67 -5.37
CA ALA A 70 -28.28 14.08 -4.96
C ALA A 70 -27.53 14.83 -6.07
N VAL A 71 -27.34 14.18 -7.22
CA VAL A 71 -26.44 14.66 -8.28
C VAL A 71 -27.08 15.74 -9.15
N MET A 72 -28.33 15.53 -9.58
CA MET A 72 -28.97 16.45 -10.53
C MET A 72 -29.47 17.70 -9.83
N ARG A 73 -30.01 17.56 -8.62
CA ARG A 73 -30.69 18.65 -7.90
C ARG A 73 -29.90 19.21 -6.72
N GLY A 74 -28.85 18.54 -6.25
CA GLY A 74 -28.11 18.94 -5.04
C GLY A 74 -28.96 18.84 -3.76
N GLN A 75 -29.96 17.96 -3.76
CA GLN A 75 -31.02 17.90 -2.74
C GLN A 75 -30.92 16.68 -1.81
N ALA A 76 -29.90 15.84 -1.96
CA ALA A 76 -29.68 14.72 -1.06
C ALA A 76 -28.24 14.73 -0.52
N SER A 77 -28.12 14.47 0.77
CA SER A 77 -26.85 14.39 1.49
C SER A 77 -26.13 13.05 1.24
N PRO A 78 -24.80 12.98 1.44
CA PRO A 78 -24.08 11.70 1.47
C PRO A 78 -24.73 10.70 2.44
N GLN A 79 -25.23 11.14 3.60
CA GLN A 79 -25.81 10.29 4.62
C GLN A 79 -27.13 9.65 4.16
N GLU A 80 -27.97 10.36 3.43
CA GLU A 80 -29.19 9.79 2.84
C GLU A 80 -28.86 8.73 1.78
N LEU A 81 -27.81 8.94 0.99
CA LEU A 81 -27.32 7.94 0.05
C LEU A 81 -26.77 6.70 0.76
N TRP A 82 -26.06 6.87 1.88
CA TRP A 82 -25.57 5.76 2.70
C TRP A 82 -26.70 4.86 3.20
N GLN A 83 -27.76 5.45 3.74
CA GLN A 83 -28.90 4.70 4.29
C GLN A 83 -29.62 3.86 3.22
N GLY A 84 -29.63 4.34 1.98
CA GLY A 84 -30.19 3.60 0.83
C GLY A 84 -29.20 2.69 0.11
N ALA A 85 -27.91 2.73 0.48
CA ALA A 85 -26.85 1.98 -0.19
C ALA A 85 -26.90 0.49 0.22
N ARG A 86 -26.82 -0.39 -0.77
CA ARG A 86 -26.67 -1.83 -0.56
C ARG A 86 -25.33 -2.28 -1.10
N TRP A 87 -24.52 -2.83 -0.21
CA TRP A 87 -23.20 -3.34 -0.56
C TRP A 87 -23.25 -4.85 -0.79
N ASN A 88 -22.59 -5.30 -1.85
CA ASN A 88 -22.38 -6.70 -2.15
C ASN A 88 -21.04 -6.90 -2.87
N ASN A 89 -20.57 -8.14 -2.95
CA ASN A 89 -19.29 -8.45 -3.59
C ASN A 89 -19.49 -9.10 -4.97
N ALA A 90 -20.67 -8.92 -5.57
CA ALA A 90 -20.97 -9.43 -6.90
C ALA A 90 -20.25 -8.59 -7.96
N ASP A 91 -19.70 -9.25 -8.97
CA ASP A 91 -19.15 -8.57 -10.14
C ASP A 91 -20.28 -7.95 -10.95
N ILE A 92 -20.11 -6.70 -11.36
CA ILE A 92 -21.05 -6.03 -12.28
C ILE A 92 -20.40 -5.95 -13.66
N LYS A 93 -21.22 -6.20 -14.69
CA LYS A 93 -20.78 -5.98 -16.08
C LYS A 93 -20.64 -4.49 -16.31
N CYS A 94 -19.42 -3.98 -16.22
CA CYS A 94 -19.15 -2.59 -16.50
C CYS A 94 -19.34 -2.33 -17.99
N SER A 95 -20.20 -1.36 -18.32
CA SER A 95 -20.33 -0.86 -19.69
C SER A 95 -19.03 -0.19 -20.14
N HIS A 96 -18.81 -0.10 -21.45
CA HIS A 96 -17.62 0.50 -22.05
C HIS A 96 -17.40 1.98 -21.66
N ALA A 97 -18.43 2.68 -21.14
CA ALA A 97 -18.29 3.96 -20.45
C ALA A 97 -17.76 3.75 -19.03
N THR A 98 -16.60 3.12 -18.92
CA THR A 98 -15.84 2.99 -17.68
C THR A 98 -15.20 4.34 -17.40
N TYR A 99 -15.28 4.86 -16.17
CA TYR A 99 -14.59 6.09 -15.76
C TYR A 99 -13.09 5.83 -15.60
N ALA A 100 -12.44 5.44 -16.70
CA ALA A 100 -11.03 5.19 -16.77
C ALA A 100 -10.29 6.51 -16.61
N LEU A 101 -9.33 6.53 -15.69
CA LEU A 101 -8.52 7.72 -15.46
C LEU A 101 -7.78 8.11 -16.76
N PRO A 102 -7.76 9.40 -17.15
CA PRO A 102 -6.87 9.93 -18.17
C PRO A 102 -5.41 9.54 -17.88
N PHE A 103 -4.58 9.43 -18.92
CA PHE A 103 -3.16 9.06 -18.78
C PHE A 103 -2.43 9.91 -17.73
N THR A 104 -2.66 11.23 -17.73
CA THR A 104 -2.06 12.18 -16.78
C THR A 104 -2.48 11.96 -15.32
N GLN A 105 -3.65 11.34 -15.09
CA GLN A 105 -4.17 11.03 -13.75
C GLN A 105 -3.79 9.61 -13.29
N ARG A 106 -3.22 8.78 -14.17
CA ARG A 106 -2.70 7.45 -13.81
C ARG A 106 -1.29 7.51 -13.23
N PHE A 107 -0.58 8.59 -13.53
CA PHE A 107 0.73 8.88 -12.97
C PHE A 107 0.58 9.65 -11.67
N MET A 108 1.31 9.22 -10.66
CA MET A 108 1.43 9.90 -9.39
C MET A 108 2.90 9.95 -9.02
N TRP A 109 3.32 11.07 -8.46
CA TRP A 109 4.63 11.17 -7.86
C TRP A 109 4.52 11.45 -6.37
N LYS A 110 5.45 10.89 -5.62
CA LYS A 110 5.52 10.99 -4.17
C LYS A 110 6.95 11.31 -3.76
N THR A 111 7.10 12.24 -2.83
CA THR A 111 8.38 12.47 -2.16
C THR A 111 8.27 12.12 -0.68
N THR A 112 9.22 11.33 -0.19
CA THR A 112 9.27 10.92 1.22
C THR A 112 10.59 11.34 1.83
N PHE A 113 10.55 12.16 2.87
CA PHE A 113 11.71 12.41 3.71
C PHE A 113 11.76 11.32 4.78
N GLU A 114 12.63 10.34 4.56
CA GLU A 114 12.79 9.17 5.42
C GLU A 114 13.89 9.42 6.46
N ASN A 115 13.61 9.10 7.71
CA ASN A 115 14.53 9.16 8.83
C ASN A 115 14.48 7.84 9.59
N SER A 116 15.65 7.30 9.89
CA SER A 116 15.79 6.07 10.65
C SER A 116 16.81 6.28 11.75
N LEU A 117 16.38 6.06 12.99
CA LEU A 117 17.17 6.23 14.20
C LEU A 117 17.39 4.86 14.84
N GLY A 118 18.65 4.56 15.14
CA GLY A 118 19.13 3.31 15.68
C GLY A 118 19.72 3.45 17.06
N LEU A 119 19.19 2.64 17.98
CA LEU A 119 19.75 2.44 19.30
C LEU A 119 20.41 1.06 19.34
N THR A 120 21.65 1.00 19.79
CA THR A 120 22.43 -0.23 19.90
C THR A 120 23.22 -0.23 21.19
N THR A 121 23.38 -1.40 21.82
CA THR A 121 24.27 -1.55 22.98
C THR A 121 25.75 -1.58 22.61
N TYR A 122 26.07 -1.77 21.33
CA TYR A 122 27.44 -1.93 20.85
C TYR A 122 28.17 -0.59 20.67
N TYR A 123 27.44 0.51 20.47
CA TYR A 123 28.01 1.85 20.31
C TYR A 123 27.29 2.88 21.18
N PRO A 124 28.02 3.81 21.83
CA PRO A 124 27.43 4.83 22.70
C PRO A 124 26.71 5.95 21.92
N ARG A 125 26.70 5.90 20.58
CA ARG A 125 26.10 6.91 19.71
C ARG A 125 24.83 6.36 19.05
N VAL A 126 23.84 7.23 18.88
CA VAL A 126 22.64 6.95 18.11
C VAL A 126 23.03 6.87 16.62
N LEU A 127 22.70 5.76 15.98
CA LEU A 127 22.79 5.64 14.53
C LEU A 127 21.64 6.43 13.91
N ALA A 128 21.89 7.17 12.86
CA ALA A 128 20.92 8.01 12.20
C ALA A 128 21.19 8.01 10.70
N ARG A 129 20.13 7.74 9.94
CA ARG A 129 20.14 7.70 8.48
C ARG A 129 18.92 8.44 7.97
N SER A 130 19.15 9.47 7.14
CA SER A 130 18.14 10.33 6.55
C SER A 130 18.29 10.36 5.03
N ARG A 131 17.18 10.20 4.32
CA ARG A 131 17.14 10.12 2.85
C ARG A 131 15.92 10.84 2.30
N LEU A 132 16.05 11.35 1.08
CA LEU A 132 14.92 11.78 0.27
C LEU A 132 14.60 10.72 -0.77
N LEU A 133 13.40 10.15 -0.70
CA LEU A 133 12.89 9.22 -1.70
C LEU A 133 12.00 9.97 -2.67
N VAL A 134 12.29 9.90 -3.96
CA VAL A 134 11.45 10.45 -5.03
C VAL A 134 10.91 9.30 -5.84
N ALA A 135 9.61 9.05 -5.78
CA ALA A 135 8.94 7.93 -6.42
C ALA A 135 7.94 8.40 -7.47
N GLY A 136 7.91 7.71 -8.60
CA GLY A 136 6.85 7.78 -9.61
C GLY A 136 6.15 6.44 -9.70
N LEU A 137 4.82 6.44 -9.59
CA LEU A 137 3.99 5.26 -9.80
C LEU A 137 3.00 5.53 -10.93
N MET A 138 2.76 4.51 -11.73
CA MET A 138 1.83 4.59 -12.84
C MET A 138 0.98 3.33 -12.91
N THR A 139 -0.34 3.49 -12.78
CA THR A 139 -1.28 2.41 -13.03
C THR A 139 -1.56 2.28 -14.52
N GLN A 140 -1.61 1.05 -15.01
CA GLN A 140 -1.83 0.70 -16.40
C GLN A 140 -3.12 -0.12 -16.52
N PRO A 141 -3.71 -0.20 -17.73
CA PRO A 141 -4.84 -1.09 -17.97
C PRO A 141 -4.53 -2.54 -17.60
N PHE A 142 -5.59 -3.35 -17.46
CA PHE A 142 -5.49 -4.81 -17.21
C PHE A 142 -4.78 -5.20 -15.91
N GLY A 143 -4.69 -4.28 -14.95
CA GLY A 143 -4.19 -4.57 -13.60
C GLY A 143 -2.69 -4.38 -13.42
N PHE A 144 -1.99 -3.81 -14.40
CA PHE A 144 -0.57 -3.54 -14.30
C PHE A 144 -0.29 -2.25 -13.52
N THR A 145 0.80 -2.23 -12.76
CA THR A 145 1.33 -1.03 -12.11
C THR A 145 2.84 -1.02 -12.28
N VAL A 146 3.39 0.09 -12.75
CA VAL A 146 4.83 0.31 -12.85
C VAL A 146 5.21 1.34 -11.81
N GLY A 147 6.30 1.11 -11.08
CA GLY A 147 6.84 2.10 -10.17
C GLY A 147 8.36 2.17 -10.26
N ALA A 148 8.89 3.37 -10.07
CA ALA A 148 10.31 3.62 -9.96
C ALA A 148 10.55 4.66 -8.86
N SER A 149 11.60 4.48 -8.07
CA SER A 149 12.00 5.47 -7.09
C SER A 149 13.51 5.59 -6.97
N ALA A 150 13.96 6.81 -6.69
CA ALA A 150 15.35 7.12 -6.40
C ALA A 150 15.50 7.49 -4.92
N ALA A 151 16.57 7.03 -4.29
CA ALA A 151 17.00 7.43 -2.96
C ALA A 151 18.16 8.41 -3.07
N ILE A 152 18.01 9.55 -2.41
CA ILE A 152 19.04 10.58 -2.29
C ILE A 152 19.46 10.60 -0.81
N PRO A 153 20.65 10.09 -0.46
CA PRO A 153 21.14 10.16 0.91
C PRO A 153 21.40 11.62 1.31
N LEU A 154 20.97 11.99 2.52
CA LEU A 154 21.12 13.35 3.05
C LEU A 154 22.06 13.38 4.26
N TYR A 155 21.94 12.37 5.12
CA TYR A 155 22.81 12.18 6.28
C TYR A 155 22.86 10.71 6.63
N THR A 156 24.05 10.20 6.96
CA THR A 156 24.20 8.88 7.56
C THR A 156 25.43 8.87 8.48
N ASN A 157 25.39 8.00 9.49
CA ASN A 157 26.54 7.67 10.35
C ASN A 157 26.62 6.14 10.59
N THR A 158 26.19 5.37 9.58
CA THR A 158 26.05 3.92 9.64
C THR A 158 27.32 3.14 9.27
N GLU A 159 28.41 3.81 8.92
CA GLU A 159 29.69 3.21 8.49
C GLU A 159 30.24 2.22 9.53
N THR A 160 29.97 2.50 10.81
CA THR A 160 30.40 1.67 11.93
C THR A 160 29.77 0.27 11.92
N LEU A 161 28.61 0.08 11.27
CA LEU A 161 27.94 -1.21 11.19
C LEU A 161 28.76 -2.27 10.43
N MET A 162 29.58 -1.83 9.47
CA MET A 162 30.45 -2.72 8.71
C MET A 162 31.61 -3.29 9.51
N HIS A 163 31.97 -2.66 10.63
CA HIS A 163 33.05 -3.13 11.51
C HIS A 163 32.59 -4.18 12.53
N ILE A 164 31.30 -4.51 12.55
CA ILE A 164 30.73 -5.47 13.49
C ILE A 164 31.03 -6.89 12.99
N ALA A 165 31.81 -7.62 13.79
CA ALA A 165 32.21 -8.99 13.48
C ALA A 165 31.00 -9.94 13.55
N ASP A 166 30.58 -10.44 12.39
CA ASP A 166 29.64 -11.56 12.25
C ASP A 166 30.12 -12.40 11.05
N PRO A 167 30.37 -13.71 11.22
CA PRO A 167 30.82 -14.57 10.13
C PRO A 167 29.76 -14.79 9.04
N ARG A 168 28.50 -14.42 9.29
CA ARG A 168 27.39 -14.61 8.35
C ARG A 168 27.39 -13.48 7.31
N PRO A 169 27.00 -13.77 6.05
CA PRO A 169 26.81 -12.71 5.06
C PRO A 169 25.79 -11.68 5.53
N PRO A 170 26.05 -10.38 5.31
CA PRO A 170 25.13 -9.31 5.68
C PRO A 170 23.81 -9.44 4.93
N VAL A 171 22.73 -9.10 5.61
CA VAL A 171 21.38 -8.96 5.03
C VAL A 171 21.09 -7.47 4.83
N ARG A 172 21.32 -6.66 5.87
CA ARG A 172 21.22 -5.19 5.87
C ARG A 172 22.32 -4.49 6.67
N ARG A 173 23.25 -5.21 7.31
CA ARG A 173 24.35 -4.59 8.08
C ARG A 173 25.25 -3.66 7.28
N ASP A 174 25.36 -3.87 5.98
CA ASP A 174 26.13 -3.05 5.04
C ASP A 174 25.25 -2.00 4.33
N ILE A 175 24.27 -1.46 5.05
CA ILE A 175 23.38 -0.41 4.54
C ILE A 175 24.13 0.85 4.08
N ASP A 176 25.29 1.12 4.70
CA ASP A 176 26.14 2.27 4.41
C ASP A 176 26.65 2.25 2.95
N ASP A 177 26.96 1.07 2.42
CA ASP A 177 27.42 0.90 1.04
C ASP A 177 26.37 1.37 0.02
N PHE A 178 25.08 1.34 0.39
CA PHE A 178 23.96 1.79 -0.45
C PHE A 178 23.65 3.29 -0.33
N ASP A 179 24.33 4.00 0.58
CA ASP A 179 24.15 5.44 0.83
C ASP A 179 25.31 6.30 0.30
N ASN A 180 26.22 5.72 -0.51
CA ASN A 180 27.38 6.42 -1.10
C ASN A 180 27.04 7.37 -2.27
N GLY A 181 25.76 7.67 -2.50
CA GLY A 181 25.29 8.55 -3.56
C GLY A 181 23.83 8.30 -3.91
N ILE A 182 23.35 8.94 -4.98
CA ILE A 182 21.99 8.71 -5.48
C ILE A 182 21.90 7.28 -6.03
N SER A 183 20.94 6.50 -5.53
CA SER A 183 20.74 5.11 -5.91
C SER A 183 19.28 4.84 -6.28
N ALA A 184 19.03 3.78 -7.05
CA ALA A 184 17.66 3.34 -7.31
C ALA A 184 17.10 2.69 -6.03
N GLU A 185 16.01 3.21 -5.49
CA GLU A 185 15.32 2.57 -4.35
C GLU A 185 14.51 1.37 -4.84
N ASN A 186 13.68 1.54 -5.87
CA ASN A 186 13.01 0.42 -6.55
C ASN A 186 12.72 0.74 -8.02
N LEU A 187 12.46 -0.31 -8.79
CA LEU A 187 12.01 -0.28 -10.17
C LEU A 187 11.28 -1.59 -10.44
N PHE A 188 9.96 -1.55 -10.48
CA PHE A 188 9.14 -2.76 -10.49
C PHE A 188 7.97 -2.68 -11.46
N LEU A 189 7.52 -3.86 -11.88
CA LEU A 189 6.25 -4.10 -12.54
C LEU A 189 5.43 -5.04 -11.66
N SER A 190 4.21 -4.63 -11.32
CA SER A 190 3.23 -5.44 -10.60
C SER A 190 2.02 -5.71 -11.50
N TRP A 191 1.39 -6.86 -11.31
CA TRP A 191 0.09 -7.20 -11.87
C TRP A 191 -0.83 -7.67 -10.75
N HIS A 192 -2.05 -7.12 -10.69
CA HIS A 192 -3.03 -7.48 -9.67
C HIS A 192 -4.37 -7.89 -10.28
N ALA A 193 -5.07 -8.78 -9.59
CA ALA A 193 -6.40 -9.22 -9.97
C ALA A 193 -7.23 -9.63 -8.75
N THR A 194 -8.55 -9.71 -8.96
CA THR A 194 -9.51 -10.28 -7.99
C THR A 194 -10.22 -11.47 -8.66
N PRO A 195 -9.60 -12.66 -8.65
CA PRO A 195 -10.11 -13.83 -9.36
C PRO A 195 -11.40 -14.40 -8.74
N LEU A 196 -11.55 -14.27 -7.42
CA LEU A 196 -12.72 -14.71 -6.67
C LEU A 196 -13.21 -13.57 -5.78
N THR A 197 -14.46 -13.64 -5.35
CA THR A 197 -15.03 -12.72 -4.37
C THR A 197 -14.12 -12.64 -3.13
N ASP A 198 -13.72 -11.41 -2.79
CA ASP A 198 -12.88 -11.08 -1.63
C ASP A 198 -11.45 -11.64 -1.65
N LEU A 199 -11.06 -12.36 -2.70
CA LEU A 199 -9.70 -12.85 -2.90
C LEU A 199 -8.97 -11.99 -3.92
N HIS A 200 -7.94 -11.32 -3.45
CA HIS A 200 -7.06 -10.47 -4.24
C HIS A 200 -5.70 -11.14 -4.39
N ILE A 201 -5.12 -11.06 -5.58
CA ILE A 201 -3.78 -11.60 -5.88
C ILE A 201 -2.91 -10.55 -6.56
N GLY A 202 -1.60 -10.67 -6.36
CA GLY A 202 -0.57 -9.81 -6.93
C GLY A 202 0.65 -10.61 -7.34
N ILE A 203 1.28 -10.22 -8.44
CA ILE A 203 2.59 -10.72 -8.88
C ILE A 203 3.46 -9.51 -9.16
N THR A 204 4.66 -9.45 -8.59
CA THR A 204 5.57 -8.32 -8.76
C THR A 204 6.97 -8.81 -9.09
N GLY A 205 7.68 -8.07 -9.95
CA GLY A 205 9.08 -8.32 -10.25
C GLY A 205 9.86 -7.05 -10.59
N GLY A 206 11.18 -7.10 -10.40
CA GLY A 206 12.12 -6.00 -10.68
C GLY A 206 13.08 -5.76 -9.52
N LEU A 207 13.52 -4.52 -9.34
CA LEU A 207 14.18 -4.05 -8.13
C LEU A 207 13.07 -3.72 -7.12
N LEU A 208 12.99 -4.50 -6.04
CA LEU A 208 11.86 -4.44 -5.10
C LEU A 208 12.13 -3.44 -3.97
N GLU A 209 13.36 -3.40 -3.48
CA GLU A 209 13.83 -2.46 -2.45
C GLU A 209 15.28 -2.07 -2.71
N GLY A 210 15.80 -1.09 -1.95
CA GLY A 210 17.16 -0.56 -2.13
C GLY A 210 18.26 -1.62 -2.18
N MET A 211 18.12 -2.72 -1.43
CA MET A 211 19.14 -3.78 -1.32
C MET A 211 18.80 -5.08 -2.05
N TYR A 212 17.56 -5.28 -2.49
CA TYR A 212 17.13 -6.54 -3.12
C TYR A 212 16.24 -6.32 -4.35
N GLY A 213 16.53 -7.08 -5.40
CA GLY A 213 15.63 -7.28 -6.53
C GLY A 213 15.16 -8.72 -6.62
N GLY A 214 14.12 -8.98 -7.40
CA GLY A 214 13.58 -10.32 -7.54
C GLY A 214 12.16 -10.31 -8.07
N TYR A 215 11.44 -11.38 -7.77
CA TYR A 215 10.03 -11.50 -8.08
C TYR A 215 9.32 -12.36 -7.05
N GLY A 216 8.01 -12.20 -6.99
CA GLY A 216 7.17 -12.95 -6.08
C GLY A 216 5.69 -12.73 -6.34
N ALA A 217 4.90 -13.40 -5.53
CA ALA A 217 3.46 -13.29 -5.56
C ALA A 217 2.91 -13.14 -4.15
N GLU A 218 1.76 -12.50 -4.06
CA GLU A 218 1.04 -12.28 -2.83
C GLU A 218 -0.46 -12.44 -3.04
N PHE A 219 -1.16 -12.77 -1.96
CA PHE A 219 -2.61 -12.83 -1.95
C PHE A 219 -3.15 -12.27 -0.64
N VAL A 220 -4.36 -11.73 -0.69
CA VAL A 220 -5.14 -11.34 0.48
C VAL A 220 -6.58 -11.76 0.26
N TYR A 221 -7.11 -12.50 1.23
CA TYR A 221 -8.54 -12.75 1.39
C TYR A 221 -9.08 -11.77 2.43
N ARG A 222 -9.93 -10.84 2.00
CA ARG A 222 -10.52 -9.78 2.83
C ARG A 222 -12.03 -9.66 2.55
N PRO A 223 -12.87 -10.41 3.28
CA PRO A 223 -14.31 -10.32 3.13
C PRO A 223 -14.83 -8.92 3.43
N TYR A 224 -15.65 -8.36 2.54
CA TYR A 224 -16.31 -7.09 2.81
C TYR A 224 -17.17 -7.17 4.08
N GLY A 225 -17.02 -6.20 4.98
CA GLY A 225 -17.71 -6.16 6.28
C GLY A 225 -17.05 -6.98 7.40
N SER A 226 -16.05 -7.81 7.09
CA SER A 226 -15.25 -8.49 8.11
C SER A 226 -14.13 -7.55 8.62
N PRO A 227 -13.90 -7.47 9.94
CA PRO A 227 -12.71 -6.83 10.47
C PRO A 227 -11.45 -7.69 10.31
N PHE A 228 -11.59 -8.97 9.96
CA PHE A 228 -10.46 -9.88 9.76
C PHE A 228 -10.11 -10.06 8.29
N TRP A 229 -8.81 -10.17 8.03
CA TRP A 229 -8.26 -10.57 6.74
C TRP A 229 -7.09 -11.53 6.92
N VAL A 230 -6.85 -12.36 5.90
CA VAL A 230 -5.72 -13.29 5.85
C VAL A 230 -5.00 -13.07 4.54
N GLY A 231 -3.68 -13.07 4.56
CA GLY A 231 -2.88 -12.97 3.35
C GLY A 231 -1.59 -13.75 3.45
N GLY A 232 -0.86 -13.78 2.36
CA GLY A 232 0.47 -14.37 2.35
C GLY A 232 1.26 -13.95 1.14
N ASP A 233 2.57 -14.13 1.22
CA ASP A 233 3.48 -13.85 0.13
C ASP A 233 4.63 -14.86 0.05
N GLY A 234 5.26 -14.88 -1.11
CA GLY A 234 6.48 -15.64 -1.38
C GLY A 234 7.31 -14.96 -2.45
N TRP A 235 8.61 -14.84 -2.18
CA TRP A 235 9.55 -14.08 -3.00
C TRP A 235 10.84 -14.86 -3.21
N LYS A 236 11.36 -14.78 -4.43
CA LYS A 236 12.72 -15.16 -4.78
C LYS A 236 13.49 -13.89 -5.08
N VAL A 237 14.51 -13.60 -4.28
CA VAL A 237 15.25 -12.33 -4.34
C VAL A 237 16.74 -12.56 -4.47
N TRP A 238 17.42 -11.60 -5.07
CA TRP A 238 18.86 -11.50 -5.19
C TRP A 238 19.28 -10.18 -4.55
N ARG A 239 20.38 -10.22 -3.82
CA ARG A 239 20.97 -9.01 -3.25
C ARG A 239 21.49 -8.14 -4.39
N ARG A 240 21.41 -6.82 -4.23
CA ARG A 240 21.94 -5.85 -5.19
C ARG A 240 23.41 -5.56 -4.91
N ASP A 241 24.14 -5.23 -5.96
CA ASP A 241 25.56 -4.87 -5.90
C ASP A 241 25.66 -3.35 -5.63
N PRO A 242 26.07 -2.91 -4.43
CA PRO A 242 26.13 -1.50 -4.09
C PRO A 242 27.15 -0.71 -4.93
N ASP A 243 28.21 -1.37 -5.41
CA ASP A 243 29.27 -0.73 -6.21
C ASP A 243 28.87 -0.53 -7.68
N SER A 244 27.76 -1.15 -8.11
CA SER A 244 27.24 -0.97 -9.46
C SER A 244 26.58 0.39 -9.64
N THR A 245 26.51 0.88 -10.89
CA THR A 245 25.84 2.15 -11.22
C THR A 245 24.43 2.19 -10.63
N ALA A 246 24.18 3.14 -9.71
CA ALA A 246 22.94 3.32 -8.97
C ALA A 246 22.41 2.04 -8.27
N ALA A 247 23.31 1.13 -7.89
CA ALA A 247 23.01 -0.17 -7.29
C ALA A 247 22.06 -1.06 -8.11
N MET A 248 22.05 -0.96 -9.44
CA MET A 248 21.05 -1.63 -10.29
C MET A 248 21.35 -3.11 -10.57
N LYS A 249 22.59 -3.56 -10.39
CA LYS A 249 23.00 -4.92 -10.72
C LYS A 249 22.64 -5.89 -9.59
N LEU A 250 22.17 -7.08 -9.96
CA LEU A 250 21.95 -8.18 -9.02
C LEU A 250 23.24 -8.99 -8.84
N THR A 251 23.50 -9.39 -7.60
CA THR A 251 24.58 -10.30 -7.22
C THR A 251 24.17 -11.76 -7.43
N ASP A 252 25.16 -12.65 -7.40
CA ASP A 252 24.93 -14.08 -7.44
C ASP A 252 24.35 -14.60 -6.11
N GLY A 253 23.51 -15.63 -6.19
CA GLY A 253 22.88 -16.26 -5.03
C GLY A 253 21.50 -15.71 -4.71
N SER A 254 20.47 -16.53 -4.96
CA SER A 254 19.09 -16.19 -4.62
C SER A 254 18.74 -16.61 -3.21
N ARG A 255 17.86 -15.83 -2.56
CA ARG A 255 17.22 -16.14 -1.29
C ARG A 255 15.72 -16.28 -1.49
N PHE A 256 15.11 -17.14 -0.67
CA PHE A 256 13.66 -17.29 -0.60
C PHE A 256 13.16 -16.72 0.72
N THR A 257 12.15 -15.85 0.64
CA THR A 257 11.46 -15.26 1.80
C THR A 257 9.96 -15.35 1.55
N GLY A 258 9.17 -15.41 2.62
CA GLY A 258 7.72 -15.54 2.48
C GLY A 258 7.04 -15.63 3.84
N GLN A 259 5.88 -15.00 3.95
CA GLN A 259 5.16 -14.88 5.20
C GLN A 259 3.66 -15.09 4.99
N VAL A 260 3.01 -15.70 5.97
CA VAL A 260 1.55 -15.67 6.11
C VAL A 260 1.21 -14.59 7.12
N ARG A 261 0.14 -13.83 6.86
CA ARG A 261 -0.32 -12.73 7.69
C ARG A 261 -1.79 -12.90 8.02
N VAL A 262 -2.13 -12.59 9.26
CA VAL A 262 -3.51 -12.39 9.69
C VAL A 262 -3.61 -10.97 10.24
N GLY A 263 -4.69 -10.27 9.91
CA GLY A 263 -4.92 -8.92 10.40
C GLY A 263 -6.32 -8.75 10.95
N TYR A 264 -6.42 -7.82 11.89
CA TYR A 264 -7.64 -7.37 12.51
C TYR A 264 -7.70 -5.84 12.44
N ASP A 265 -8.68 -5.35 11.72
CA ASP A 265 -9.03 -3.96 11.55
C ASP A 265 -10.16 -3.63 12.51
N MET A 266 -9.85 -2.94 13.61
CA MET A 266 -10.84 -2.66 14.64
C MET A 266 -11.94 -1.75 14.06
N PRO A 267 -13.22 -2.16 14.12
CA PRO A 267 -14.34 -1.36 13.63
C PRO A 267 -14.39 0.03 14.29
N ASP A 268 -14.90 1.01 13.57
CA ASP A 268 -15.12 2.39 14.04
C ASP A 268 -13.90 3.13 14.63
N THR A 269 -12.71 2.59 14.42
CA THR A 269 -11.44 3.21 14.83
C THR A 269 -10.46 3.21 13.67
N ARG A 270 -9.33 3.89 13.82
CA ARG A 270 -8.18 3.78 12.89
C ARG A 270 -7.11 2.83 13.43
N PHE A 271 -7.50 1.92 14.32
CA PHE A 271 -6.60 0.94 14.91
C PHE A 271 -6.61 -0.34 14.08
N SER A 272 -5.44 -0.88 13.79
CA SER A 272 -5.29 -2.21 13.22
C SER A 272 -4.12 -2.95 13.84
N THR A 273 -4.24 -4.28 13.87
CA THR A 273 -3.16 -5.16 14.27
C THR A 273 -2.98 -6.26 13.23
N SER A 274 -1.74 -6.69 13.04
CA SER A 274 -1.46 -7.86 12.22
C SER A 274 -0.34 -8.69 12.82
N LEU A 275 -0.43 -10.00 12.58
CA LEU A 275 0.58 -10.97 12.92
C LEU A 275 1.07 -11.61 11.62
N ALA A 276 2.36 -11.50 11.36
CA ALA A 276 3.03 -12.18 10.26
C ALA A 276 3.92 -13.29 10.81
N ALA A 277 4.00 -14.44 10.13
CA ALA A 277 4.94 -15.50 10.47
C ALA A 277 5.46 -16.17 9.20
N GLY A 278 6.74 -16.54 9.20
CA GLY A 278 7.35 -17.19 8.05
C GLY A 278 8.86 -17.09 8.02
N ARG A 279 9.41 -17.13 6.80
CA ARG A 279 10.83 -17.04 6.53
C ARG A 279 11.18 -15.61 6.12
N TYR A 280 12.22 -15.06 6.74
CA TYR A 280 12.74 -13.70 6.52
C TYR A 280 13.93 -13.72 5.56
N LEU A 281 14.40 -12.54 5.12
CA LEU A 281 15.49 -12.38 4.15
C LEU A 281 16.79 -13.08 4.57
N GLY A 282 17.10 -13.08 5.87
CA GLY A 282 18.25 -13.75 6.45
C GLY A 282 18.17 -15.28 6.41
N GLY A 283 17.06 -15.86 5.94
CA GLY A 283 16.78 -17.29 5.90
C GLY A 283 16.19 -17.84 7.21
N ASP A 284 16.16 -17.01 8.24
CA ASP A 284 15.62 -17.28 9.56
C ASP A 284 14.09 -17.31 9.57
N LYS A 285 13.53 -18.09 10.50
CA LYS A 285 12.09 -18.17 10.72
C LYS A 285 11.72 -17.32 11.92
N GLY A 286 10.60 -16.61 11.82
CA GLY A 286 10.17 -15.70 12.86
C GLY A 286 8.70 -15.33 12.76
N ALA A 287 8.29 -14.42 13.64
CA ALA A 287 6.99 -13.79 13.62
C ALA A 287 7.09 -12.30 13.95
N THR A 288 6.26 -11.48 13.33
CA THR A 288 6.16 -10.04 13.59
C THR A 288 4.74 -9.71 14.01
N LEU A 289 4.60 -9.11 15.20
CA LEU A 289 3.36 -8.46 15.61
C LEU A 289 3.47 -6.97 15.25
N LYS A 290 2.47 -6.45 14.54
CA LYS A 290 2.36 -5.04 14.19
C LYS A 290 1.06 -4.46 14.76
N LEU A 291 1.16 -3.26 15.31
CA LEU A 291 0.07 -2.40 15.74
C LEU A 291 0.17 -1.09 14.94
N SER A 292 -0.97 -0.56 14.52
CA SER A 292 -1.06 0.66 13.74
C SER A 292 -2.24 1.48 14.25
N GLN A 293 -2.01 2.77 14.46
CA GLN A 293 -3.02 3.74 14.87
C GLN A 293 -2.95 4.94 13.94
N GLY A 294 -4.03 5.16 13.17
CA GLY A 294 -4.20 6.38 12.40
C GLY A 294 -4.66 7.56 13.25
N PHE A 295 -4.16 8.75 12.96
CA PHE A 295 -4.56 10.02 13.58
C PHE A 295 -4.61 11.14 12.54
N GLY A 296 -5.44 12.15 12.79
CA GLY A 296 -5.78 13.14 11.77
C GLY A 296 -6.38 12.50 10.52
N GLU A 297 -6.23 13.16 9.38
CA GLU A 297 -6.79 12.69 8.10
C GLU A 297 -5.97 11.56 7.48
N ALA A 298 -4.64 11.58 7.60
CA ALA A 298 -3.78 10.59 6.94
C ALA A 298 -2.46 10.29 7.69
N SER A 299 -2.30 10.73 8.95
CA SER A 299 -1.10 10.39 9.74
C SER A 299 -1.24 9.03 10.41
N ARG A 300 -0.10 8.35 10.66
CA ARG A 300 -0.10 7.00 11.24
C ARG A 300 1.07 6.81 12.19
N ILE A 301 0.81 6.19 13.34
CA ILE A 301 1.82 5.64 14.24
C ILE A 301 1.77 4.12 14.13
N GLU A 302 2.92 3.49 14.00
CA GLU A 302 3.06 2.04 14.00
C GLU A 302 4.06 1.61 15.06
N ALA A 303 3.74 0.53 15.76
CA ALA A 303 4.65 -0.17 16.65
C ALA A 303 4.67 -1.64 16.23
N SER A 304 5.86 -2.23 16.08
CA SER A 304 5.98 -3.64 15.77
C SER A 304 7.12 -4.28 16.53
N VAL A 305 7.00 -5.58 16.75
CA VAL A 305 8.07 -6.40 17.32
C VAL A 305 8.20 -7.65 16.47
N THR A 306 9.40 -7.89 15.97
CA THR A 306 9.74 -9.12 15.27
C THR A 306 10.53 -10.03 16.18
N TRP A 307 10.14 -11.29 16.31
CA TRP A 307 10.91 -12.36 16.93
C TRP A 307 11.44 -13.31 15.86
N SER A 308 12.71 -13.68 15.93
CA SER A 308 13.34 -14.61 14.99
C SER A 308 14.19 -15.65 15.70
N GLY A 309 14.22 -16.86 15.12
CA GLY A 309 15.11 -17.93 15.55
C GLY A 309 16.60 -17.65 15.31
N ARG A 310 16.94 -16.60 14.54
CA ARG A 310 18.33 -16.16 14.35
C ARG A 310 18.68 -15.07 15.36
N GLU A 311 19.73 -15.33 16.13
CA GLU A 311 20.32 -14.35 17.03
C GLU A 311 21.01 -13.22 16.24
N GLU A 312 20.83 -11.99 16.72
CA GLU A 312 21.44 -10.81 16.15
C GLU A 312 22.63 -10.32 16.99
N VAL A 313 23.70 -9.92 16.29
CA VAL A 313 24.92 -9.37 16.90
C VAL A 313 24.70 -7.93 17.37
N ILE A 314 23.86 -7.17 16.65
CA ILE A 314 23.43 -5.82 17.03
C ILE A 314 22.06 -5.83 17.72
N GLY A 315 22.01 -5.32 18.95
CA GLY A 315 20.83 -5.47 19.79
C GLY A 315 20.57 -4.32 20.74
N PHE A 316 19.34 -4.24 21.23
CA PHE A 316 18.98 -3.49 22.45
C PHE A 316 19.49 -4.22 23.70
N THR A 317 19.70 -5.52 23.57
CA THR A 317 20.34 -6.41 24.52
C THR A 317 21.39 -7.20 23.77
N HIS A 318 22.38 -7.75 24.48
CA HIS A 318 23.21 -8.81 23.93
C HIS A 318 22.29 -9.96 23.48
N ASN A 319 22.61 -10.58 22.34
CA ASN A 319 21.96 -11.80 21.84
C ASN A 319 20.44 -11.63 21.59
N ALA A 320 20.05 -10.49 20.99
CA ALA A 320 18.64 -10.14 20.83
C ALA A 320 17.98 -10.92 19.68
N HIS A 321 17.05 -11.82 20.03
CA HIS A 321 16.16 -12.50 19.09
C HIS A 321 14.98 -11.64 18.61
N PHE A 322 14.76 -10.50 19.28
CA PHE A 322 13.64 -9.62 18.98
C PHE A 322 14.09 -8.23 18.52
N ALA A 323 13.27 -7.59 17.68
CA ALA A 323 13.51 -6.27 17.13
C ALA A 323 12.24 -5.42 17.23
N PRO A 324 12.17 -4.47 18.17
CA PRO A 324 11.10 -3.49 18.18
C PRO A 324 11.36 -2.41 17.12
N ILE A 325 10.29 -1.95 16.50
CA ILE A 325 10.26 -0.83 15.56
C ILE A 325 9.10 0.07 15.94
N PHE A 326 9.38 1.35 16.06
CA PHE A 326 8.38 2.40 16.18
C PHE A 326 8.48 3.30 14.95
N ARG A 327 7.36 3.63 14.30
CA ARG A 327 7.34 4.42 13.08
C ARG A 327 6.22 5.45 13.14
N ILE A 328 6.49 6.66 12.67
CA ILE A 328 5.51 7.72 12.49
C ILE A 328 5.57 8.17 11.04
N VAL A 329 4.42 8.19 10.39
CA VAL A 329 4.24 8.72 9.04
C VAL A 329 3.33 9.93 9.12
N VAL A 330 3.84 11.08 8.66
CA VAL A 330 3.11 12.35 8.61
C VAL A 330 3.01 12.82 7.16
N PRO A 331 1.82 12.88 6.57
CA PRO A 331 1.63 13.49 5.26
C PRO A 331 1.77 15.02 5.37
N LEU A 332 2.46 15.62 4.42
CA LEU A 332 2.60 17.08 4.27
C LEU A 332 1.57 17.65 3.28
N GLY A 333 0.71 16.79 2.71
CA GLY A 333 -0.31 17.15 1.74
C GLY A 333 0.19 17.06 0.29
N THR A 334 -0.62 17.61 -0.62
CA THR A 334 -0.34 17.65 -2.05
C THR A 334 0.24 18.99 -2.47
N MET A 335 1.45 19.02 -2.99
CA MET A 335 2.10 20.23 -3.51
C MET A 335 2.72 19.95 -4.86
N GLY A 336 2.54 20.84 -5.84
CA GLY A 336 3.05 20.65 -7.20
C GLY A 336 2.47 19.43 -7.93
N GLY A 337 1.29 18.94 -7.51
CA GLY A 337 0.66 17.74 -8.06
C GLY A 337 1.20 16.40 -7.54
N GLY A 338 2.08 16.41 -6.53
CA GLY A 338 2.61 15.21 -5.88
C GLY A 338 2.29 15.14 -4.39
N HIS A 339 2.42 13.94 -3.82
CA HIS A 339 2.21 13.68 -2.41
C HIS A 339 3.51 13.73 -1.64
N HIS A 340 3.54 14.46 -0.54
CA HIS A 340 4.73 14.63 0.28
C HIS A 340 4.51 14.03 1.66
N SER A 341 5.51 13.34 2.21
CA SER A 341 5.41 12.76 3.54
C SER A 341 6.75 12.74 4.26
N ILE A 342 6.69 12.82 5.59
CA ILE A 342 7.82 12.53 6.48
C ILE A 342 7.59 11.14 7.07
N ASP A 343 8.60 10.29 6.99
CA ASP A 343 8.62 8.96 7.59
C ASP A 343 9.76 8.91 8.59
N THR A 344 9.45 8.70 9.87
CA THR A 344 10.45 8.61 10.91
C THR A 344 10.30 7.30 11.64
N SER A 345 11.37 6.51 11.70
CA SER A 345 11.41 5.23 12.38
C SER A 345 12.50 5.19 13.44
N ILE A 346 12.20 4.57 14.58
CA ILE A 346 13.15 4.15 15.59
C ILE A 346 13.21 2.62 15.49
N ARG A 347 14.36 2.09 15.08
CA ARG A 347 14.58 0.66 14.79
C ARG A 347 16.04 0.29 15.00
N GLN A 348 16.38 -0.99 15.04
CA GLN A 348 17.78 -1.40 14.91
C GLN A 348 18.22 -1.22 13.45
N VAL A 349 18.91 -0.11 13.17
CA VAL A 349 19.42 0.21 11.83
C VAL A 349 20.46 -0.84 11.42
N GLY A 350 20.33 -1.34 10.19
CA GLY A 350 21.19 -2.39 9.64
C GLY A 350 21.07 -3.77 10.29
N ARG A 351 20.01 -4.07 11.05
CA ARG A 351 19.77 -5.42 11.58
C ARG A 351 19.66 -6.45 10.45
N ASP A 352 20.23 -7.64 10.65
CA ASP A 352 20.15 -8.75 9.70
C ASP A 352 19.02 -9.76 9.98
N SER A 353 18.81 -10.11 11.25
CA SER A 353 17.80 -11.08 11.71
C SER A 353 16.40 -10.49 11.63
N GLY A 354 15.41 -11.31 11.23
CA GLY A 354 14.01 -10.90 11.21
C GLY A 354 13.69 -9.77 10.24
N GLN A 355 14.50 -9.58 9.19
CA GLN A 355 14.25 -8.58 8.16
C GLN A 355 13.27 -9.11 7.11
N ALA A 356 12.09 -8.51 7.05
CA ALA A 356 11.12 -8.77 5.99
C ALA A 356 11.52 -7.98 4.74
N LEU A 357 11.17 -8.50 3.57
CA LEU A 357 11.30 -7.76 2.33
C LEU A 357 10.34 -6.55 2.35
N GLU A 358 10.86 -5.37 2.03
CA GLU A 358 10.05 -4.17 1.82
C GLU A 358 9.45 -4.24 0.41
N ARG A 359 8.17 -4.61 0.35
CA ARG A 359 7.44 -4.75 -0.90
C ARG A 359 7.00 -3.36 -1.39
N PRO A 360 7.20 -3.00 -2.68
CA PRO A 360 6.81 -1.68 -3.18
C PRO A 360 5.31 -1.38 -3.09
N THR A 361 4.47 -2.40 -3.38
CA THR A 361 3.01 -2.27 -3.45
C THR A 361 2.34 -3.43 -2.71
N PRO A 362 2.43 -3.51 -1.37
CA PRO A 362 1.83 -4.60 -0.60
C PRO A 362 0.32 -4.66 -0.84
N ILE A 363 -0.17 -5.81 -1.32
CA ILE A 363 -1.58 -5.98 -1.68
C ILE A 363 -2.52 -5.77 -0.50
N GLU A 364 -2.11 -6.08 0.74
CA GLU A 364 -2.94 -5.82 1.92
C GLU A 364 -3.20 -4.33 2.16
N SER A 365 -2.25 -3.46 1.77
CA SER A 365 -2.40 -2.01 1.86
C SER A 365 -3.24 -1.47 0.71
N MET A 366 -3.04 -1.99 -0.51
CA MET A 366 -3.86 -1.62 -1.67
C MET A 366 -5.33 -2.00 -1.48
N THR A 367 -5.61 -3.13 -0.84
CA THR A 367 -6.99 -3.60 -0.60
C THR A 367 -7.60 -3.00 0.66
N GLU A 368 -6.87 -2.20 1.45
CA GLU A 368 -7.38 -1.62 2.70
C GLU A 368 -8.52 -0.64 2.41
N VAL A 369 -8.38 0.14 1.33
CA VAL A 369 -9.38 1.12 0.87
C VAL A 369 -10.74 0.51 0.55
N PHE A 370 -10.80 -0.79 0.25
CA PHE A 370 -12.04 -1.53 -0.01
C PHE A 370 -12.73 -2.06 1.26
N SER A 371 -12.09 -1.95 2.42
CA SER A 371 -12.70 -2.38 3.67
C SER A 371 -13.91 -1.50 4.02
N ALA A 372 -14.92 -2.11 4.67
CA ALA A 372 -16.11 -1.39 5.11
C ALA A 372 -15.75 -0.20 6.03
N ARG A 373 -14.71 -0.36 6.86
CA ARG A 373 -14.17 0.68 7.74
C ARG A 373 -13.69 1.90 6.97
N GLU A 374 -12.84 1.70 5.96
CA GLU A 374 -12.27 2.79 5.16
C GLU A 374 -13.35 3.52 4.34
N ILE A 375 -14.28 2.76 3.76
CA ILE A 375 -15.42 3.31 3.01
C ILE A 375 -16.31 4.16 3.92
N ALA A 376 -16.70 3.63 5.08
CA ALA A 376 -17.55 4.35 6.02
C ALA A 376 -16.88 5.63 6.52
N ARG A 377 -15.57 5.59 6.77
CA ARG A 377 -14.80 6.75 7.25
C ARG A 377 -14.78 7.90 6.25
N HIS A 378 -14.60 7.60 4.97
CA HIS A 378 -14.54 8.61 3.91
C HIS A 378 -15.91 8.89 3.28
N TRP A 379 -16.98 8.27 3.78
CA TRP A 379 -18.32 8.50 3.27
C TRP A 379 -18.81 9.94 3.35
N PRO A 380 -18.48 10.72 4.40
CA PRO A 380 -18.82 12.14 4.44
C PRO A 380 -18.23 12.95 3.25
N ASP A 381 -17.13 12.47 2.67
CA ASP A 381 -16.39 13.11 1.57
C ASP A 381 -16.92 12.67 0.18
N LEU A 382 -18.15 12.16 0.11
CA LEU A 382 -18.75 11.65 -1.13
C LEU A 382 -18.96 12.73 -2.20
N PHE A 383 -19.02 14.03 -1.87
CA PHE A 383 -19.30 15.09 -2.86
C PHE A 383 -18.31 16.24 -2.78
#